data_AF-A0A7R8ZSF5-F1
#
_entry.id   AF-A0A7R8ZSF5-F1
#
_cell.length_a   1.000
_cell.length_b   1.000
_cell.length_c   1.000
_cell.angle_alpha   90.00
_cell.angle_beta   90.00
_cell.angle_gamma   90.00
#
_symmetry.space_group_name_H-M   'P 1'
#
loop_
_entity.id
_entity.type
_entity.pdbx_description
1 polymer ?
#
loop_
_entity_poly.entity_id
_entity_poly.type
_entity_poly.pdbx_seq_one_letter_code
_entity_poly.pdbx_strand_id
1 'polypeptide(L)'
;MGGTDGRRGFSDFWKINLRELVWIRLCIELPHPLYFHSAAVTSAGKLWIFGGVKSVDEISRSKSVFSVWLKVPQLQEMAWEGLLYYNPGLPRLKDETLRSLGIPEQFIRRCTNKTKTGNPHCYCAIYRHMPGAGNEAA
;
A
#
# COMPACT_ATOMS: atom_id res chain seq x y z
N MET A 1 11.48 2.80 8.66
CA MET A 1 10.45 1.76 8.76
C MET A 1 11.14 0.42 8.67
N GLY A 2 10.88 -0.47 9.63
CA GLY A 2 11.51 -1.77 9.71
C GLY A 2 13.03 -1.67 9.64
N GLY A 3 13.68 -2.66 9.03
CA GLY A 3 15.13 -2.78 9.00
C GLY A 3 15.62 -3.87 9.96
N THR A 4 16.94 -3.91 10.16
CA THR A 4 17.60 -4.89 11.02
C THR A 4 18.84 -4.25 11.66
N ASP A 5 19.19 -4.70 12.86
CA ASP A 5 20.45 -4.39 13.55
C ASP A 5 21.49 -5.50 13.39
N GLY A 6 21.20 -6.49 12.54
CA GLY A 6 22.01 -7.70 12.34
C GLY A 6 21.70 -8.82 13.32
N ARG A 7 20.91 -8.58 14.37
CA ARG A 7 20.46 -9.60 15.33
C ARG A 7 18.97 -9.89 15.21
N ARG A 8 18.16 -8.86 14.96
CA ARG A 8 16.71 -9.01 14.77
C ARG A 8 16.17 -8.07 13.71
N GLY A 9 15.07 -8.48 13.08
CA GLY A 9 14.27 -7.60 12.25
C GLY A 9 13.40 -6.67 13.09
N PHE A 10 13.04 -5.52 12.52
CA PHE A 10 12.11 -4.56 13.10
C PHE A 10 10.85 -4.40 12.24
N SER A 11 9.73 -4.07 12.87
CA SER A 11 8.44 -3.78 12.23
C SER A 11 7.99 -2.32 12.42
N ASP A 12 8.73 -1.54 13.21
CA ASP A 12 8.31 -0.22 13.67
C ASP A 12 8.58 0.89 12.64
N PHE A 13 7.89 2.01 12.84
CA PHE A 13 8.03 3.20 12.02
C PHE A 13 8.55 4.36 12.86
N TRP A 14 9.49 5.08 12.27
CA TRP A 14 10.09 6.26 12.86
C TRP A 14 10.06 7.39 11.85
N LYS A 15 9.77 8.60 12.31
CA LYS A 15 9.97 9.84 11.57
C LYS A 15 10.98 10.71 12.30
N ILE A 16 11.77 11.45 11.55
CA ILE A 16 12.65 12.48 12.11
C ILE A 16 11.97 13.84 11.98
N ASN A 17 11.86 14.57 13.09
CA ASN A 17 11.56 15.99 13.05
C ASN A 17 12.86 16.73 12.69
N LEU A 18 12.96 17.27 11.48
CA LEU A 18 14.18 17.94 11.02
C LEU A 18 14.43 19.31 11.68
N ARG A 19 13.42 19.91 12.32
CA ARG A 19 13.58 21.16 13.07
C ARG A 19 14.25 20.89 14.42
N GLU A 20 13.73 19.90 15.14
CA GLU A 20 14.19 19.55 16.49
C GLU A 20 15.29 18.47 16.50
N LEU A 21 15.54 17.83 15.36
CA LEU A 21 16.45 16.70 15.19
C LEU A 21 16.13 15.50 16.11
N VAL A 22 14.85 15.32 16.45
CA VAL A 22 14.36 14.23 17.30
C VAL A 22 13.65 13.17 16.47
N TRP A 23 13.92 11.91 16.80
CA TRP A 23 13.20 10.76 16.27
C TRP A 23 11.91 10.51 17.05
N ILE A 24 10.81 10.38 16.32
CA ILE A 24 9.48 10.12 16.87
C ILE A 24 9.01 8.77 16.33
N ARG A 25 8.76 7.82 17.23
CA ARG A 25 8.13 6.55 16.87
C ARG A 25 6.67 6.79 16.53
N LEU A 26 6.21 6.24 15.41
CA LEU A 26 4.82 6.31 14.99
C LEU A 26 4.04 5.11 15.55
N CYS A 27 2.76 5.30 15.85
CA CYS A 27 1.84 4.24 16.29
C CYS A 27 1.32 3.41 15.08
N ILE A 28 2.23 2.96 14.22
CA ILE A 28 1.98 2.08 13.08
C ILE A 28 3.10 1.06 13.00
N GLU A 29 2.76 -0.17 12.64
CA GLU A 29 3.72 -1.28 12.53
C GLU A 29 3.46 -2.11 11.28
N LEU A 30 4.52 -2.72 10.75
CA LEU A 30 4.39 -3.76 9.75
C LEU A 30 3.74 -5.01 10.38
N PRO A 31 2.99 -5.81 9.60
CA PRO A 31 2.40 -7.06 10.10
C PRO A 31 3.41 -8.05 10.68
N HIS A 32 4.68 -7.95 10.26
CA HIS A 32 5.81 -8.69 10.81
C HIS A 32 7.10 -7.90 10.53
N PRO A 33 8.20 -8.18 11.26
CA PRO A 33 9.50 -7.61 10.95
C PRO A 33 9.88 -7.76 9.48
N LEU A 34 10.51 -6.73 8.92
CA LEU A 34 10.88 -6.70 7.50
C LEU A 34 12.09 -5.82 7.25
N TYR A 35 13.11 -6.37 6.58
CA TYR A 35 14.31 -5.64 6.15
C TYR A 35 14.65 -5.96 4.69
N PHE A 36 15.51 -5.16 4.05
CA PHE A 36 15.80 -5.25 2.61
C PHE A 36 14.55 -5.20 1.71
N HIS A 37 13.55 -4.42 2.10
CA HIS A 37 12.34 -4.16 1.32
C HIS A 37 12.53 -2.92 0.44
N SER A 38 11.74 -2.81 -0.62
CA SER A 38 11.60 -1.57 -1.40
C SER A 38 10.40 -0.79 -0.90
N ALA A 39 10.47 0.54 -0.97
CA ALA A 39 9.40 1.42 -0.53
C ALA A 39 9.29 2.66 -1.44
N ALA A 40 8.06 3.13 -1.67
CA ALA A 40 7.78 4.33 -2.46
C ALA A 40 6.58 5.09 -1.89
N VAL A 41 6.61 6.43 -1.97
CA VAL A 41 5.53 7.29 -1.48
C VAL A 41 4.82 7.95 -2.66
N THR A 42 3.49 7.92 -2.66
CA THR A 42 2.68 8.64 -3.64
C THR A 42 2.58 10.13 -3.31
N SER A 43 2.24 10.96 -4.29
CA SER A 43 1.93 12.38 -4.06
C SER A 43 0.79 12.61 -3.05
N ALA A 44 -0.16 11.66 -3.00
CA ALA A 44 -1.24 11.65 -2.00
C ALA A 44 -0.75 11.32 -0.57
N GLY A 45 0.51 10.90 -0.40
CA GLY A 45 1.11 10.57 0.90
C GLY A 45 0.86 9.14 1.37
N LYS A 46 0.56 8.22 0.45
CA LYS A 46 0.49 6.78 0.73
C LYS A 46 1.85 6.15 0.52
N LEU A 47 2.38 5.50 1.54
CA LEU A 47 3.58 4.68 1.46
C LEU A 47 3.20 3.27 0.99
N TRP A 48 3.94 2.77 0.02
CA TRP A 48 3.87 1.39 -0.48
C TRP A 48 5.16 0.67 -0.17
N ILE A 49 5.06 -0.59 0.25
CA ILE A 49 6.18 -1.43 0.66
C ILE A 49 6.04 -2.77 -0.04
N PHE A 50 7.13 -3.26 -0.64
CA PHE A 50 7.15 -4.56 -1.31
C PHE A 50 8.46 -5.30 -1.06
N GLY A 51 8.38 -6.63 -1.00
CA GLY A 51 9.56 -7.48 -0.84
C GLY A 51 10.03 -7.53 0.60
N GLY A 52 11.33 -7.76 0.76
CA GLY A 52 12.00 -7.86 2.06
C GLY A 52 12.07 -9.26 2.64
N VAL A 53 12.91 -9.40 3.66
CA VAL A 53 13.19 -10.64 4.40
C VAL A 53 12.51 -10.55 5.77
N LYS A 54 11.84 -11.63 6.19
CA LYS A 54 10.98 -11.65 7.39
C LYS A 54 11.73 -12.00 8.67
N SER A 55 12.79 -12.80 8.59
CA SER A 55 13.58 -13.25 9.73
C SER A 55 15.07 -13.26 9.37
N VAL A 56 15.93 -13.06 10.37
CA VAL A 56 17.39 -13.15 10.20
C VAL A 56 17.84 -14.61 10.08
N ASP A 57 17.15 -15.53 10.77
CA ASP A 57 17.54 -16.93 10.87
C ASP A 57 16.94 -17.81 9.76
N GLU A 58 15.83 -17.36 9.16
CA GLU A 58 15.14 -18.08 8.10
C GLU A 58 15.15 -17.28 6.80
N ILE A 59 15.49 -17.94 5.69
CA ILE A 59 15.44 -17.35 4.35
C ILE A 59 13.98 -17.28 3.87
N SER A 60 13.16 -16.48 4.56
CA SER A 60 11.75 -16.24 4.23
C SER A 60 11.59 -14.81 3.72
N ARG A 61 11.06 -14.67 2.49
CA ARG A 61 10.85 -13.38 1.82
C ARG A 61 9.37 -13.05 1.68
N SER A 62 9.03 -11.78 1.79
CA SER A 62 7.65 -11.33 1.54
C SER A 62 7.43 -11.11 0.05
N LYS A 63 6.36 -11.70 -0.49
CA LYS A 63 5.78 -11.34 -1.79
C LYS A 63 4.58 -10.40 -1.67
N SER A 64 4.20 -10.05 -0.44
CA SER A 64 3.06 -9.21 -0.15
C SER A 64 3.42 -7.75 -0.35
N VAL A 65 2.45 -6.98 -0.84
CA VAL A 65 2.52 -5.52 -0.89
C VAL A 65 1.79 -4.98 0.33
N PHE A 66 2.43 -4.09 1.07
CA PHE A 66 1.83 -3.38 2.20
C PHE A 66 1.68 -1.91 1.87
N SER A 67 0.73 -1.24 2.53
CA SER A 67 0.58 0.20 2.39
C SER A 67 0.06 0.86 3.64
N VAL A 68 0.43 2.13 3.84
CA VAL A 68 -0.03 2.95 4.97
C VAL A 68 -0.09 4.42 4.57
N TRP A 69 -1.06 5.16 5.11
CA TRP A 69 -1.17 6.60 4.93
C TRP A 69 -0.23 7.33 5.92
N LEU A 70 0.69 8.15 5.40
CA LEU A 70 1.64 8.93 6.22
C LEU A 70 1.08 10.30 6.66
N LYS A 71 0.00 10.73 6.03
CA LYS A 71 -0.78 11.92 6.35
C LYS A 71 -2.26 11.59 6.17
N VAL A 72 -3.14 12.42 6.72
CA VAL A 72 -4.57 12.30 6.45
C VAL A 72 -4.81 12.46 4.94
N PRO A 73 -5.33 11.43 4.24
CA PRO A 73 -5.63 11.53 2.81
C PRO A 73 -6.77 12.50 2.55
N GLN A 74 -6.89 12.95 1.30
CA GLN A 74 -8.08 13.66 0.86
C GLN A 74 -9.28 12.71 0.87
N LEU A 75 -10.48 13.22 1.17
CA LEU A 75 -11.71 12.42 1.19
C LEU A 75 -11.93 11.65 -0.12
N GLN A 76 -11.61 12.26 -1.26
CA GLN A 76 -11.73 11.60 -2.56
C GLN A 76 -10.85 10.36 -2.71
N GLU A 77 -9.65 10.34 -2.11
CA GLU A 77 -8.77 9.17 -2.13
C GLU A 77 -9.36 8.07 -1.25
N MET A 78 -9.83 8.40 -0.04
CA MET A 78 -10.50 7.45 0.85
C MET A 78 -11.76 6.84 0.21
N ALA A 79 -12.60 7.70 -0.40
CA ALA A 79 -13.81 7.28 -1.08
C ALA A 79 -13.49 6.37 -2.27
N TRP A 80 -12.41 6.66 -3.01
CA TRP A 80 -11.96 5.79 -4.09
C TRP A 80 -11.47 4.43 -3.60
N GLU A 81 -10.68 4.37 -2.52
CA GLU A 81 -10.27 3.08 -1.93
C GLU A 81 -11.47 2.27 -1.44
N GLY A 82 -12.43 2.92 -0.78
CA GLY A 82 -13.67 2.29 -0.35
C GLY A 82 -14.48 1.76 -1.52
N LEU A 83 -14.64 2.56 -2.58
CA LEU A 83 -15.37 2.14 -3.78
C LEU A 83 -14.74 0.90 -4.42
N LEU A 84 -13.41 0.85 -4.54
CA LEU A 84 -12.69 -0.30 -5.07
C LEU A 84 -12.75 -1.53 -4.17
N TYR A 85 -12.76 -1.33 -2.85
CA TYR A 85 -12.92 -2.38 -1.87
C TYR A 85 -14.27 -3.08 -2.01
N TYR A 86 -15.37 -2.31 -2.07
CA TYR A 86 -16.71 -2.86 -2.21
C TYR A 86 -17.03 -3.31 -3.65
N ASN A 87 -16.33 -2.79 -4.65
CA ASN A 87 -16.57 -3.09 -6.07
C ASN A 87 -15.27 -3.51 -6.78
N PRO A 88 -14.71 -4.70 -6.49
CA PRO A 88 -13.44 -5.15 -7.08
C PRO A 88 -13.52 -5.40 -8.60
N GLY A 89 -14.73 -5.43 -9.17
CA GLY A 89 -14.97 -5.46 -10.62
C GLY A 89 -14.81 -4.10 -11.30
N LEU A 90 -14.92 -2.99 -10.56
CA LEU A 90 -15.03 -1.64 -11.11
C LEU A 90 -13.90 -1.29 -12.09
N PRO A 91 -12.60 -1.55 -11.79
CA PRO A 91 -11.53 -1.17 -12.73
C PRO A 91 -11.47 -2.00 -14.01
N ARG A 92 -12.23 -3.10 -14.10
CA ARG A 92 -12.30 -3.94 -15.30
C ARG A 92 -13.37 -3.45 -16.28
N LEU A 93 -14.25 -2.55 -15.85
CA LEU A 93 -15.24 -1.93 -16.72
C LEU A 93 -14.57 -1.04 -17.77
N LYS A 94 -15.28 -0.82 -18.87
CA LYS A 94 -14.82 0.10 -19.91
C LYS A 94 -14.94 1.55 -19.42
N ASP A 95 -14.10 2.42 -19.94
CA ASP A 95 -14.04 3.84 -19.59
C ASP A 95 -15.40 4.53 -19.79
N GLU A 96 -16.14 4.19 -20.85
CA GLU A 96 -17.47 4.77 -21.11
C GLU A 96 -18.46 4.42 -19.99
N THR A 97 -18.42 3.18 -19.48
CA THR A 97 -19.24 2.74 -18.36
C THR A 97 -18.83 3.43 -17.06
N LEU A 98 -17.52 3.61 -16.83
CA LEU A 98 -17.04 4.35 -15.66
C LEU A 98 -17.49 5.82 -15.68
N ARG A 99 -17.48 6.45 -16.86
CA ARG A 99 -18.02 7.81 -17.05
C ARG A 99 -19.52 7.86 -16.78
N SER A 100 -20.29 6.90 -17.28
CA SER A 100 -21.74 6.87 -17.07
C SER A 100 -22.13 6.60 -15.61
N LEU A 101 -21.25 5.95 -14.83
CA LEU A 101 -21.39 5.80 -13.38
C LEU A 101 -20.99 7.05 -12.58
N GLY A 102 -20.57 8.14 -13.25
CA GLY A 102 -20.17 9.38 -12.60
C GLY A 102 -18.77 9.37 -11.98
N ILE A 103 -17.91 8.41 -12.35
CA ILE A 103 -16.54 8.34 -11.83
C ILE A 103 -15.70 9.49 -12.42
N PRO A 104 -15.02 10.31 -11.61
CA PRO A 104 -14.17 11.39 -12.11
C PRO A 104 -13.00 10.90 -12.97
N GLU A 105 -12.64 11.67 -14.01
CA GLU A 105 -11.63 11.30 -15.01
C GLU A 105 -10.28 10.90 -14.41
N GLN A 106 -9.85 11.61 -13.37
CA GLN A 106 -8.59 11.35 -12.66
C GLN A 106 -8.52 9.95 -12.03
N PHE A 107 -9.66 9.35 -11.72
CA PHE A 107 -9.75 7.98 -11.21
C PHE A 107 -9.90 6.96 -12.34
N ILE A 108 -10.63 7.30 -13.41
CA ILE A 108 -10.69 6.48 -14.63
C ILE A 108 -9.29 6.24 -15.20
N ARG A 109 -8.47 7.30 -15.30
CA ARG A 109 -7.07 7.20 -15.77
C ARG A 109 -6.20 6.23 -14.96
N ARG A 110 -6.52 6.03 -13.68
CA ARG A 110 -5.79 5.08 -12.81
C ARG A 110 -6.17 3.63 -13.10
N CYS A 111 -7.35 3.38 -13.66
CA CYS A 111 -7.78 2.07 -14.13
C CYS A 111 -7.19 1.73 -15.52
N THR A 112 -6.86 2.74 -16.32
CA THR A 112 -6.62 2.60 -17.76
C THR A 112 -5.16 2.65 -18.19
N ASN A 113 -4.21 2.75 -17.24
CA ASN A 113 -2.79 2.48 -17.45
C ASN A 113 -2.55 0.98 -17.74
N LYS A 114 -3.18 0.48 -18.81
CA LYS A 114 -2.93 -0.77 -19.52
C LYS A 114 -1.78 -0.53 -20.51
N THR A 115 -0.61 -0.11 -20.04
CA THR A 115 0.53 0.10 -20.94
C THR A 115 1.16 -1.24 -21.28
N LYS A 116 0.89 -1.73 -22.49
CA LYS A 116 1.82 -2.19 -23.57
C LYS A 116 3.21 -2.77 -23.26
N THR A 117 3.47 -3.20 -22.03
CA THR A 117 4.58 -4.07 -21.65
C THR A 117 3.92 -5.23 -20.94
N GLY A 118 4.25 -6.48 -21.28
CA GLY A 118 3.63 -7.70 -20.75
C GLY A 118 3.86 -7.92 -19.25
N ASN A 119 3.55 -6.94 -18.42
CA ASN A 119 3.71 -6.96 -16.98
C ASN A 119 2.39 -6.53 -16.32
N PRO A 120 1.64 -7.46 -15.69
CA PRO A 120 0.26 -7.26 -15.25
C PRO A 120 0.10 -6.44 -13.96
N HIS A 121 1.10 -5.68 -13.52
CA HIS A 121 1.02 -4.86 -12.30
C HIS A 121 0.29 -3.54 -12.55
N CYS A 122 -0.96 -3.65 -12.98
CA CYS A 122 -1.91 -2.54 -12.94
C CYS A 122 -2.21 -2.22 -11.47
N TYR A 123 -2.25 -0.93 -11.12
CA TYR A 123 -2.59 -0.42 -9.77
C TYR A 123 -3.87 -1.05 -9.17
N CYS A 124 -4.73 -1.60 -10.01
CA CYS A 124 -5.96 -2.30 -9.63
C CYS A 124 -5.73 -3.66 -8.95
N ALA A 125 -4.60 -4.34 -9.21
CA ALA A 125 -4.28 -5.62 -8.60
C ALA A 125 -3.84 -5.51 -7.14
N ILE A 126 -3.40 -4.32 -6.72
CA ILE A 126 -2.81 -4.11 -5.39
C ILE A 126 -3.90 -4.00 -4.31
N TYR A 127 -5.12 -3.58 -4.67
CA TYR A 127 -6.27 -3.58 -3.76
C TYR A 127 -6.74 -4.98 -3.32
N ARG A 128 -6.25 -6.06 -3.96
CA ARG A 128 -6.56 -7.44 -3.55
C ARG A 128 -5.82 -7.89 -2.27
N HIS A 129 -4.93 -7.09 -1.72
CA HIS A 129 -4.12 -7.46 -0.56
C HIS A 129 -4.10 -6.35 0.50
N MET A 130 -5.28 -5.88 0.91
CA MET A 130 -5.44 -5.25 2.22
C MET A 130 -5.64 -6.40 3.25
N PRO A 131 -4.66 -6.71 4.12
CA PRO A 131 -4.88 -7.68 5.18
C PRO A 131 -5.80 -7.04 6.23
N GLY A 132 -7.09 -7.33 6.10
CA GLY A 132 -8.15 -7.00 7.07
C GLY A 132 -9.25 -8.06 7.13
N ALA A 133 -9.10 -9.19 6.41
CA ALA A 133 -9.94 -10.36 6.57
C ALA A 133 -9.47 -11.18 7.79
N GLY A 134 -9.49 -10.55 8.96
CA GLY A 134 -9.62 -11.28 10.22
C GLY A 134 -11.10 -11.58 10.42
N ASN A 135 -11.56 -12.73 9.91
CA ASN A 135 -12.75 -13.34 10.50
C ASN A 135 -12.31 -13.88 11.86
N GLU A 136 -12.47 -13.06 12.90
CA GLU A 136 -12.89 -13.58 14.19
C GLU A 136 -14.31 -14.13 14.01
N ALA A 137 -14.42 -15.45 13.90
CA ALA A 137 -15.66 -16.17 14.13
C ALA A 137 -15.30 -17.58 14.61
N ALA A 138 -15.39 -17.73 15.94
CA ALA A 138 -15.55 -18.95 16.76
C ALA A 138 -14.67 -20.18 16.46
#